data_AF-A0A380JDU4-F1
#
_entry.id   AF-A0A380JDU4-F1
#
_cell.length_a   1.000
_cell.length_b   1.000
_cell.length_c   1.000
_cell.angle_alpha   90.00
_cell.angle_beta   90.00
_cell.angle_gamma   90.00
#
_symmetry.space_group_name_H-M   'P 1'
#
loop_
_entity.id
_entity.type
_entity.pdbx_description
1 polymer ?
#
loop_
_entity_poly.entity_id
_entity_poly.type
_entity_poly.pdbx_seq_one_letter_code
_entity_poly.pdbx_strand_id
1 'polypeptide(L)'
;MEQLNFITNILGINDKNIIILDYLDAGTHKEVIAKLDYPASKCHNCQGQMAKYDFQKESKIPYLKCAGYKTLIRLRKRRFRCKDCGK
;
A
#
# COMPACT_ATOMS: atom_id res chain seq x y z
N MET A 1 -16.30 -2.09 7.49
CA MET A 1 -14.96 -2.60 7.86
C MET A 1 -14.82 -4.12 7.69
N GLU A 2 -15.85 -4.92 8.02
CA GLU A 2 -15.76 -6.39 7.94
C GLU A 2 -15.44 -6.94 6.53
N GLN A 3 -16.01 -6.34 5.48
CA GLN A 3 -15.70 -6.73 4.10
C GLN A 3 -14.24 -6.49 3.72
N LEU A 4 -13.62 -5.40 4.19
CA LEU A 4 -12.20 -5.11 3.92
C LEU A 4 -11.28 -6.10 4.66
N ASN A 5 -11.61 -6.45 5.90
CA ASN A 5 -10.88 -7.45 6.69
C ASN A 5 -10.97 -8.86 6.07
N PHE A 6 -12.10 -9.17 5.44
CA PHE A 6 -12.25 -10.41 4.68
C PHE A 6 -11.36 -10.42 3.43
N ILE A 7 -11.28 -9.29 2.71
CA ILE A 7 -10.43 -9.14 1.52
C ILE A 7 -8.95 -9.21 1.88
N THR A 8 -8.49 -8.58 2.97
CA THR A 8 -7.08 -8.70 3.43
C THR A 8 -6.71 -10.16 3.69
N ASN A 9 -7.61 -10.92 4.32
CA ASN A 9 -7.40 -12.34 4.62
C ASN A 9 -7.31 -13.18 3.35
N ILE A 10 -8.17 -12.93 2.35
CA ILE A 10 -8.12 -13.62 1.05
C ILE A 10 -6.83 -13.31 0.29
N LEU A 11 -6.41 -12.04 0.29
CA LEU A 11 -5.22 -11.61 -0.44
C LEU A 11 -3.90 -12.01 0.26
N GLY A 12 -3.97 -12.43 1.54
CA GLY A 12 -2.80 -12.78 2.35
C GLY A 12 -1.97 -11.55 2.76
N ILE A 13 -2.61 -10.38 2.87
CA ILE A 13 -1.94 -9.14 3.24
C ILE A 13 -1.81 -9.11 4.77
N ASN A 14 -0.67 -9.58 5.27
CA ASN A 14 -0.38 -9.65 6.72
C ASN A 14 0.40 -8.44 7.26
N ASP A 15 0.82 -7.50 6.42
CA ASP A 15 1.57 -6.32 6.87
C ASP A 15 0.62 -5.30 7.50
N LYS A 16 0.83 -5.00 8.79
CA LYS A 16 0.06 -4.02 9.56
C LYS A 16 0.19 -2.59 9.05
N ASN A 17 1.19 -2.30 8.22
CA ASN A 17 1.43 -0.98 7.63
C ASN A 17 0.68 -0.79 6.29
N ILE A 18 0.07 -1.87 5.76
CA ILE A 18 -0.81 -1.79 4.59
C ILE A 18 -2.22 -1.48 5.08
N ILE A 19 -2.72 -0.31 4.68
CA ILE A 19 -4.08 0.14 5.01
C ILE A 19 -4.89 0.10 3.72
N ILE A 20 -5.94 -0.73 3.71
CA ILE A 20 -6.93 -0.69 2.63
C ILE A 20 -7.80 0.53 2.84
N LEU A 21 -7.88 1.37 1.81
CA LEU A 21 -8.70 2.56 1.80
C LEU A 21 -10.09 2.27 1.24
N ASP A 22 -10.14 1.53 0.13
CA ASP A 22 -11.38 1.31 -0.60
C ASP A 22 -11.33 0.04 -1.44
N TYR A 23 -12.52 -0.43 -1.83
CA TYR A 23 -12.74 -1.55 -2.71
C TYR A 23 -13.75 -1.14 -3.79
N LEU A 24 -13.34 -1.27 -5.05
CA LEU A 24 -14.17 -0.95 -6.21
C LEU A 24 -14.45 -2.21 -7.01
N ASP A 25 -15.70 -2.45 -7.33
CA ASP A 25 -16.08 -3.50 -8.27
C ASP A 25 -16.38 -2.88 -9.62
N ALA A 26 -15.49 -3.08 -10.59
CA ALA A 26 -15.65 -2.57 -11.95
C ALA A 26 -16.43 -3.55 -12.86
N GLY A 27 -17.02 -4.61 -12.29
CA GLY A 27 -17.76 -5.67 -12.98
C GLY A 27 -16.85 -6.66 -13.71
N THR A 28 -15.90 -6.16 -14.50
CA THR A 28 -14.91 -6.98 -15.23
C THR A 28 -13.73 -7.41 -14.35
N HIS A 29 -13.42 -6.62 -13.33
CA HIS A 29 -12.35 -6.85 -12.39
C HIS A 29 -12.66 -6.11 -11.09
N LYS A 30 -12.01 -6.56 -10.01
CA LYS A 30 -12.16 -5.97 -8.68
C LYS A 30 -10.89 -5.19 -8.36
N GLU A 31 -11.02 -3.96 -7.92
CA GLU A 31 -9.89 -3.13 -7.54
C GLU A 31 -9.85 -2.92 -6.02
N VAL A 32 -8.69 -3.15 -5.43
CA VAL A 32 -8.43 -2.87 -4.01
C VAL A 32 -7.47 -1.69 -3.95
N ILE A 33 -7.92 -0.59 -3.37
CA ILE A 33 -7.09 0.60 -3.17
C ILE A 33 -6.46 0.53 -1.78
N ALA A 34 -5.13 0.49 -1.74
CA ALA A 34 -4.38 0.39 -0.51
C ALA A 34 -3.23 1.40 -0.47
N LYS A 35 -2.86 1.82 0.74
CA LYS A 35 -1.66 2.62 1.00
C LYS A 35 -0.72 1.87 1.93
N LEU A 36 0.58 2.02 1.69
CA LEU A 36 1.65 1.52 2.55
C LEU A 36 2.28 2.70 3.27
N ASP A 37 2.03 2.81 4.58
CA ASP A 37 2.50 3.92 5.42
C ASP A 37 3.26 3.41 6.64
N TYR A 38 4.57 3.30 6.50
CA TYR A 38 5.46 2.97 7.61
C TYR A 38 5.66 4.18 8.55
N PRO A 39 5.94 3.96 9.85
CA PRO A 39 6.45 5.03 10.70
C PRO A 39 7.79 5.54 10.15
N ALA A 40 8.07 6.83 10.36
CA ALA A 40 9.34 7.40 9.93
C ALA A 40 10.49 6.79 10.76
N SER A 41 11.41 6.10 10.08
CA SER A 41 12.63 5.57 10.68
C SER A 41 13.74 6.62 10.70
N LYS A 42 14.86 6.29 11.33
CA LYS A 42 16.09 7.09 11.22
C LYS A 42 16.75 6.84 9.85
N CYS A 43 17.39 7.87 9.32
CA CYS A 43 18.16 7.77 8.09
C CYS A 43 19.32 6.79 8.29
N HIS A 44 19.49 5.84 7.37
CA HIS A 44 20.58 4.87 7.45
C HIS A 44 21.98 5.52 7.32
N ASN A 45 22.07 6.65 6.61
CA ASN A 45 23.34 7.29 6.29
C ASN A 45 23.86 8.24 7.39
N CYS A 46 22.99 9.09 7.94
CA CYS A 46 23.38 10.10 8.92
C CYS A 46 22.69 9.95 10.28
N GLN A 47 21.87 8.90 10.47
CA GLN A 47 21.02 8.70 11.64
C GLN A 47 20.01 9.83 11.93
N GLY A 48 19.92 10.80 11.02
CA GLY A 48 18.99 11.93 11.06
C GLY A 48 17.53 11.51 10.96
N GLN A 49 16.62 12.43 11.32
CA GLN A 49 15.19 12.17 11.28
C GLN A 49 14.68 12.15 9.83
N MET A 50 13.99 11.07 9.43
CA MET A 50 13.29 11.05 8.15
C MET A 50 11.94 11.76 8.27
N ALA A 51 11.60 12.56 7.27
CA ALA A 51 10.28 13.14 7.13
C ALA A 51 9.42 12.30 6.18
N LYS A 52 8.12 12.20 6.49
CA LYS A 52 7.12 11.66 5.57
C LYS A 52 6.76 12.73 4.53
N TYR A 53 6.74 12.34 3.26
CA TYR A 53 6.33 13.19 2.14
C TYR A 53 5.07 12.61 1.49
N ASP A 54 4.80 13.03 0.25
CA ASP A 54 3.71 12.53 -0.57
C ASP A 54 3.84 11.03 -0.87
N PHE A 55 2.72 10.46 -1.30
CA PHE A 55 2.71 9.09 -1.80
C PHE A 55 3.33 9.02 -3.20
N GLN A 56 3.95 7.90 -3.52
CA GLN A 56 4.32 7.55 -4.87
C GLN A 56 3.09 7.42 -5.77
N LYS A 57 3.33 7.50 -7.08
CA LYS A 57 2.34 7.14 -8.08
C LYS A 57 1.83 5.72 -7.78
N GLU A 58 0.53 5.55 -7.92
CA GLU A 58 -0.15 4.30 -7.66
C GLU A 58 0.40 3.19 -8.56
N SER A 59 0.78 2.08 -7.94
CA SER A 59 1.23 0.86 -8.62
C SER A 59 0.05 -0.08 -8.79
N LYS A 60 -0.19 -0.55 -10.01
CA LYS A 60 -1.23 -1.53 -10.32
C LYS A 60 -0.60 -2.93 -10.35
N ILE A 61 -0.98 -3.76 -9.40
CA ILE A 61 -0.46 -5.12 -9.25
C ILE A 61 -1.61 -6.10 -9.56
N PRO A 62 -1.52 -6.89 -10.64
CA PRO A 62 -2.53 -7.90 -10.90
C PRO A 62 -2.39 -9.05 -9.90
N TYR A 63 -3.51 -9.43 -9.30
CA TYR A 63 -3.63 -10.57 -8.40
C TYR A 63 -4.54 -11.62 -9.05
N LEU A 64 -3.94 -12.73 -9.46
CA LEU A 64 -4.57 -13.72 -10.36
C LEU A 64 -5.23 -14.90 -9.63
N LYS A 65 -5.36 -14.85 -8.30
CA LYS A 65 -5.66 -16.03 -7.48
C LYS A 65 -7.16 -16.35 -7.36
N CYS A 66 -8.06 -15.43 -7.73
CA CYS A 66 -9.51 -15.59 -7.51
C CYS A 66 -10.19 -16.10 -8.78
N ALA A 67 -10.93 -17.21 -8.68
CA ALA A 67 -11.63 -17.95 -9.73
C ALA A 67 -12.27 -17.05 -10.83
N GLY A 68 -11.55 -16.82 -11.92
CA GLY A 68 -12.05 -16.10 -13.11
C GLY A 68 -12.09 -14.56 -13.02
N TYR A 69 -12.00 -13.97 -11.81
CA TYR A 69 -12.01 -12.52 -11.64
C TYR A 69 -10.60 -11.97 -11.48
N LYS A 70 -10.18 -11.12 -12.42
CA LYS A 70 -8.94 -10.35 -12.28
C LYS A 70 -9.11 -9.41 -11.08
N THR A 71 -8.29 -9.55 -10.05
CA THR A 71 -8.23 -8.56 -8.97
C THR A 71 -7.01 -7.67 -9.22
N LEU A 72 -7.17 -6.36 -9.12
CA LEU A 72 -6.09 -5.39 -9.24
C LEU A 72 -5.86 -4.72 -7.89
N ILE A 73 -4.65 -4.77 -7.39
CA ILE A 73 -4.27 -4.03 -6.20
C ILE A 73 -3.63 -2.71 -6.65
N ARG A 74 -4.25 -1.61 -6.26
CA ARG A 74 -3.77 -0.25 -6.43
C ARG A 74 -3.05 0.17 -5.17
N LEU A 75 -1.72 0.06 -5.17
CA LEU A 75 -0.89 0.33 -3.99
C LEU A 75 -0.19 1.69 -4.10
N ARG A 76 -0.34 2.52 -3.07
CA ARG A 76 0.39 3.79 -2.92
C ARG A 76 1.41 3.68 -1.79
N LYS A 77 2.70 3.81 -2.11
CA LYS A 77 3.78 3.76 -1.12
C LYS A 77 4.15 5.16 -0.61
N ARG A 78 4.27 5.35 0.70
CA ARG A 78 4.73 6.61 1.31
C ARG A 78 6.20 6.86 0.96
N ARG A 79 6.55 8.10 0.58
CA ARG A 79 7.94 8.52 0.38
C ARG A 79 8.54 9.02 1.70
N PHE A 80 9.83 8.78 1.85
CA PHE A 80 10.63 9.28 2.95
C PHE A 80 11.84 10.01 2.39
N ARG A 81 12.24 11.09 3.05
CA ARG A 81 13.48 11.82 2.76
C ARG A 81 14.05 12.32 4.07
N CYS A 82 15.35 12.19 4.24
CA CYS A 82 16.07 12.73 5.38
C CYS A 82 16.10 14.27 5.31
N LYS A 83 15.83 14.92 6.45
CA LYS A 83 15.93 16.38 6.55
C LYS A 83 17.38 16.87 6.46
N ASP A 84 18.33 16.11 6.98
CA ASP A 84 19.71 16.54 7.14
C ASP A 84 20.56 16.31 5.87
N CYS A 85 20.43 15.15 5.25
CA CYS A 85 21.22 14.80 4.05
C CYS A 85 20.41 14.74 2.76
N GLY A 86 19.09 14.94 2.82
CA GLY A 86 18.22 14.95 1.64
C GLY A 86 18.07 13.61 0.92
N LYS A 87 18.68 12.54 1.45
CA LYS A 87 18.59 11.16 0.95
C LYS A 87 17.40 10.41 1.51
#